data_AF-A0A359GYZ4-F1
#
_entry.id   AF-A0A359GYZ4-F1
#
_cell.length_a   1.000
_cell.length_b   1.000
_cell.length_c   1.000
_cell.angle_alpha   90.00
_cell.angle_beta   90.00
_cell.angle_gamma   90.00
#
_symmetry.space_group_name_H-M   'P 1'
#
loop_
_entity.id
_entity.type
_entity.pdbx_description
1 polymer ?
#
loop_
_entity_poly.entity_id
_entity_poly.type
_entity_poly.pdbx_seq_one_letter_code
_entity_poly.pdbx_strand_id
1 'polypeptide(L)'
;EFRHACREYALKQVNIQKQGFIRLGVLGDWDDPYLTMNYETEANIVRALGKIAANGHLVKGYKPVYWSVVGASALAEAEVEYKDKVSFAIDVRFSVADPQAFLQAFEGISPADIAGQLSVVIWTTTPWTLPSNQAVCLHAELT
;
A
#
# COMPACT_ATOMS: atom_id res chain seq x y z
N GLU A 1 3.68 -20.67 -21.03
CA GLU A 1 3.72 -21.83 -20.10
C GLU A 1 3.01 -21.55 -18.77
N PHE A 2 3.51 -20.66 -17.92
CA PHE A 2 2.90 -20.39 -16.59
C PHE A 2 1.40 -20.06 -16.62
N ARG A 3 0.97 -19.08 -17.44
CA ARG A 3 -0.46 -18.71 -17.57
C ARG A 3 -1.34 -19.86 -18.05
N HIS A 4 -0.80 -20.76 -18.87
CA HIS A 4 -1.51 -21.93 -19.36
C HIS A 4 -1.74 -22.92 -18.21
N ALA A 5 -0.69 -23.19 -17.42
CA ALA A 5 -0.80 -24.01 -16.22
C ALA A 5 -1.79 -23.44 -15.20
N CYS A 6 -1.86 -22.11 -15.04
CA CYS A 6 -2.88 -21.46 -14.20
C CYS A 6 -4.31 -21.73 -14.69
N ARG A 7 -4.55 -21.70 -16.01
CA ARG A 7 -5.86 -22.01 -16.60
C ARG A 7 -6.22 -23.48 -16.42
N GLU A 8 -5.28 -24.40 -16.63
CA GLU A 8 -5.48 -25.82 -16.37
C GLU A 8 -5.82 -26.09 -14.89
N TYR A 9 -5.08 -25.45 -13.97
CA TYR A 9 -5.34 -25.55 -12.54
C TYR A 9 -6.73 -24.99 -12.18
N ALA A 10 -7.10 -23.83 -12.71
CA ALA A 10 -8.41 -23.23 -12.49
C ALA A 10 -9.55 -24.15 -12.99
N LEU A 11 -9.42 -24.71 -14.20
CA LEU A 11 -10.40 -25.65 -14.76
C LEU A 11 -10.57 -26.90 -13.89
N LYS A 12 -9.46 -27.44 -13.36
CA LYS A 12 -9.51 -28.56 -12.41
C LYS A 12 -10.34 -28.20 -11.17
N GLN A 13 -10.12 -27.02 -10.58
CA GLN A 13 -10.87 -26.57 -9.40
C GLN A 13 -12.35 -26.31 -9.69
N VAL A 14 -12.66 -25.71 -10.84
CA VAL A 14 -14.05 -25.50 -11.31
C VAL A 14 -14.80 -26.83 -11.36
N ASN A 15 -14.20 -27.87 -11.95
CA ASN A 15 -14.84 -29.19 -12.06
C ASN A 15 -15.10 -29.84 -10.69
N ILE A 16 -14.14 -29.74 -9.77
CA ILE A 16 -14.28 -30.27 -8.40
C ILE A 16 -15.44 -29.56 -7.68
N GLN A 17 -15.50 -28.23 -7.77
CA GLN A 17 -16.56 -27.44 -7.11
C GLN A 17 -17.93 -27.67 -7.77
N LYS A 18 -18.01 -27.73 -9.11
CA LYS A 18 -19.23 -28.04 -9.87
C LYS A 18 -19.84 -29.37 -9.40
N GLN A 19 -19.04 -30.44 -9.32
CA GLN A 19 -19.51 -31.73 -8.84
C GLN A 19 -20.03 -31.67 -7.40
N GLY A 20 -19.35 -30.91 -6.53
CA GLY A 20 -19.79 -30.67 -5.16
C GLY A 20 -21.15 -29.98 -5.08
N PHE A 21 -21.35 -28.90 -5.85
CA PHE A 21 -22.62 -28.17 -5.88
C PHE A 21 -23.78 -29.01 -6.43
N ILE A 22 -23.56 -29.76 -7.52
CA ILE A 22 -24.55 -30.69 -8.06
C ILE A 22 -24.94 -31.73 -7.01
N ARG A 23 -23.97 -32.29 -6.29
CA ARG A 23 -24.21 -33.26 -5.21
C ARG A 23 -25.02 -32.67 -4.06
N LEU A 24 -24.88 -31.37 -3.78
CA LEU A 24 -25.69 -30.66 -2.78
C LEU A 24 -27.11 -30.32 -3.27
N GLY A 25 -27.44 -30.65 -4.53
CA GLY A 25 -28.75 -30.36 -5.13
C GLY A 25 -28.92 -28.92 -5.59
N VAL A 26 -27.82 -28.17 -5.77
CA VAL A 26 -27.89 -26.80 -6.30
C VAL A 26 -28.27 -26.84 -7.78
N LEU A 27 -29.38 -26.18 -8.12
CA LEU A 27 -29.86 -26.05 -9.48
C LEU A 27 -29.14 -24.89 -10.19
N GLY A 28 -28.64 -25.13 -11.39
CA GLY A 28 -27.96 -24.14 -12.21
C GLY A 28 -27.65 -24.69 -13.59
N ASP A 29 -27.31 -23.79 -14.52
CA ASP A 29 -26.74 -24.19 -15.81
C ASP A 29 -25.27 -24.55 -15.62
N TRP A 30 -25.03 -25.83 -15.34
CA TRP A 30 -23.70 -26.32 -15.06
C TRP A 30 -22.88 -26.58 -16.32
N ASP A 31 -23.52 -26.72 -17.48
CA ASP A 31 -22.84 -27.06 -18.73
C ASP A 31 -22.34 -25.83 -19.48
N ASP A 32 -22.95 -24.67 -19.22
CA ASP A 32 -22.44 -23.36 -19.67
C ASP A 32 -22.26 -22.36 -18.50
N PRO A 33 -21.30 -22.59 -17.59
CA PRO A 33 -21.07 -21.69 -16.47
C PRO A 33 -20.30 -20.44 -16.93
N TYR A 34 -20.66 -19.29 -16.37
CA TYR A 34 -19.83 -18.09 -16.46
C TYR A 34 -18.48 -18.31 -15.76
N LEU A 35 -17.37 -18.10 -16.48
CA LEU A 35 -16.02 -18.08 -15.93
C LEU A 35 -15.32 -16.76 -16.27
N THR A 36 -14.59 -16.21 -15.30
CA THR A 36 -13.82 -14.97 -15.48
C THR A 36 -12.72 -15.11 -16.53
N MET A 37 -12.25 -16.34 -16.79
CA MET A 37 -11.25 -16.66 -17.81
C MET A 37 -11.83 -16.97 -19.20
N ASN A 38 -13.16 -16.92 -19.38
CA ASN A 38 -13.75 -17.03 -20.71
C ASN A 38 -13.32 -15.82 -21.55
N TYR A 39 -12.93 -16.04 -22.81
CA TYR A 39 -12.41 -14.97 -23.67
C TYR A 39 -13.42 -13.85 -23.90
N GLU A 40 -14.72 -14.17 -23.93
CA GLU A 40 -15.78 -13.17 -24.00
C GLU A 40 -15.80 -12.28 -22.74
N THR A 41 -15.68 -12.87 -21.55
CA THR A 41 -15.60 -12.15 -20.28
C THR A 41 -14.38 -11.23 -20.26
N GLU A 42 -13.20 -11.75 -20.59
CA GLU A 42 -11.96 -10.96 -20.65
C GLU A 42 -12.09 -9.78 -21.64
N ALA A 43 -12.69 -10.00 -22.82
CA ALA A 43 -12.96 -8.96 -23.79
C ALA A 43 -13.91 -7.89 -23.24
N ASN A 44 -14.95 -8.29 -22.51
CA ASN A 44 -15.89 -7.36 -21.88
C ASN A 44 -15.25 -6.54 -20.76
N ILE A 45 -14.33 -7.12 -19.97
CA ILE A 45 -13.53 -6.38 -18.98
C ILE A 45 -12.71 -5.27 -19.66
N VAL A 46 -12.04 -5.58 -20.77
CA VAL A 46 -11.27 -4.58 -21.53
C VAL A 46 -12.16 -3.48 -22.09
N ARG A 47 -13.33 -3.82 -22.64
CA ARG A 47 -14.31 -2.83 -23.13
C ARG A 47 -14.82 -1.93 -22.02
N ALA A 48 -15.11 -2.48 -20.83
CA ALA A 48 -15.54 -1.71 -19.68
C ALA A 48 -14.45 -0.75 -19.21
N LEU A 49 -13.20 -1.21 -19.11
CA LEU A 49 -12.04 -0.36 -18.80
C LEU A 49 -11.87 0.76 -19.84
N GLY A 50 -12.07 0.46 -21.13
CA GLY A 50 -12.03 1.45 -22.20
C GLY A 50 -13.05 2.58 -22.01
N LYS A 51 -14.27 2.28 -21.53
CA LYS A 51 -15.28 3.30 -21.21
C LYS A 51 -14.86 4.17 -20.03
N ILE A 52 -14.29 3.58 -18.97
CA ILE A 52 -13.77 4.32 -17.80
C ILE A 52 -12.66 5.29 -18.24
N ALA A 53 -11.75 4.82 -19.09
CA ALA A 53 -10.67 5.63 -19.64
C ALA A 53 -11.20 6.76 -20.54
N ALA A 54 -12.17 6.47 -21.44
CA ALA A 54 -12.78 7.46 -22.32
C ALA A 54 -13.52 8.57 -21.55
N ASN A 55 -14.04 8.26 -20.36
CA ASN A 55 -14.68 9.23 -19.48
C ASN A 55 -13.69 10.05 -18.61
N GLY A 56 -12.38 9.87 -18.78
CA GLY A 56 -11.36 10.63 -18.04
C GLY A 56 -11.16 10.17 -16.59
N HIS A 57 -11.67 8.99 -16.21
CA HIS A 57 -11.56 8.45 -14.84
C HIS A 57 -10.33 7.56 -14.63
N LEU A 58 -9.47 7.38 -15.65
CA LEU A 58 -8.23 6.63 -15.55
C LEU A 58 -7.04 7.55 -15.76
N VAL A 59 -6.18 7.66 -14.75
CA VAL A 59 -4.96 8.48 -14.78
C VAL A 59 -3.74 7.65 -14.40
N LYS A 60 -2.61 7.97 -15.04
CA LYS A 60 -1.30 7.42 -14.69
C LYS A 60 -0.54 8.45 -13.84
N GLY A 61 0.03 8.00 -12.73
CA GLY A 61 0.82 8.85 -11.85
C GLY A 61 1.66 8.05 -10.87
N TYR A 62 2.29 8.76 -9.93
CA TYR A 62 3.12 8.18 -8.88
C TYR A 62 2.57 8.60 -7.53
N LYS A 63 2.34 7.62 -6.65
CA LYS A 63 1.97 7.82 -5.26
C LYS A 63 2.53 6.69 -4.42
N PRO A 64 2.82 6.90 -3.13
CA PRO A 64 3.02 5.81 -2.19
C PRO A 64 1.81 4.87 -2.23
N VAL A 65 2.05 3.56 -2.34
CA VAL A 65 1.03 2.52 -2.36
C VAL A 65 1.41 1.40 -1.41
N TYR A 66 0.43 0.67 -0.90
CA TYR A 66 0.69 -0.61 -0.24
C TYR A 66 1.33 -1.57 -1.23
N TRP A 67 2.47 -2.14 -0.85
CA TRP A 67 3.24 -3.06 -1.69
C TRP A 67 3.43 -4.39 -0.97
N SER A 68 2.98 -5.48 -1.59
CA SER A 68 3.25 -6.82 -1.09
C SER A 68 4.61 -7.29 -1.60
N VAL A 69 5.56 -7.48 -0.69
CA VAL A 69 6.89 -8.02 -1.03
C VAL A 69 6.79 -9.45 -1.56
N VAL A 70 5.85 -10.25 -1.02
CA VAL A 70 5.64 -11.64 -1.44
C VAL A 70 4.94 -11.72 -2.79
N GLY A 71 3.91 -10.89 -2.99
CA GLY A 71 3.15 -10.86 -4.25
C GLY A 71 3.83 -10.07 -5.36
N ALA A 72 4.88 -9.29 -5.03
CA ALA A 72 5.57 -8.37 -5.94
C ALA A 72 4.59 -7.47 -6.73
N SER A 73 3.56 -6.96 -6.05
CA SER A 73 2.51 -6.13 -6.61
C SER A 73 2.02 -5.07 -5.62
N ALA A 74 1.48 -3.98 -6.17
CA ALA A 74 0.69 -3.03 -5.42
C ALA A 74 -0.65 -3.66 -5.01
N LEU A 75 -1.17 -3.21 -3.87
CA LEU A 75 -2.47 -3.62 -3.32
C LEU A 75 -3.44 -2.44 -3.29
N ALA A 76 -4.72 -2.72 -3.51
CA ALA A 76 -5.80 -1.82 -3.15
C ALA A 76 -6.01 -1.83 -1.63
N GLU A 77 -6.52 -0.73 -1.07
CA GLU A 77 -6.82 -0.63 0.37
C GLU A 77 -7.77 -1.73 0.85
N ALA A 78 -8.72 -2.13 0.01
CA ALA A 78 -9.65 -3.23 0.30
C ALA A 78 -8.97 -4.61 0.42
N GLU A 79 -7.73 -4.76 -0.02
CA GLU A 79 -6.94 -6.00 0.10
C GLU A 79 -6.05 -6.01 1.35
N VAL A 80 -6.03 -4.92 2.12
CA VAL A 80 -5.16 -4.78 3.30
C VAL A 80 -5.90 -5.21 4.56
N GLU A 81 -5.31 -6.16 5.27
CA GLU A 81 -5.76 -6.60 6.59
C GLU A 81 -4.76 -6.18 7.68
N TYR A 82 -5.28 -5.74 8.82
CA TYR A 82 -4.47 -5.34 9.96
C TYR A 82 -4.27 -6.51 10.92
N LYS A 83 -3.02 -6.67 11.38
CA LYS A 83 -2.64 -7.63 12.41
C LYS A 83 -1.65 -6.98 13.35
N ASP A 84 -1.73 -7.36 14.62
CA ASP A 84 -0.72 -6.95 15.60
C ASP A 84 0.63 -7.51 15.20
N LYS A 85 1.64 -6.64 15.29
CA LYS A 85 3.03 -7.02 15.08
C LYS A 85 3.91 -6.30 16.10
N VAL A 86 4.95 -6.98 16.55
CA VAL A 86 6.01 -6.34 17.32
C VAL A 86 6.91 -5.58 16.34
N SER A 87 7.11 -4.30 16.58
CA SER A 87 8.00 -3.43 15.81
C SER A 87 9.09 -2.88 16.70
N PHE A 88 10.21 -2.49 16.10
CA PHE A 88 11.16 -1.63 16.80
C PHE A 88 10.49 -0.30 17.15
N ALA A 89 10.93 0.32 18.23
CA ALA A 89 10.59 1.69 18.59
C ALA A 89 11.91 2.34 19.03
N ILE A 90 12.34 3.37 18.31
CA ILE A 90 13.63 4.02 18.55
C ILE A 90 13.47 5.53 18.60
N ASP A 91 14.29 6.15 19.44
CA ASP A 91 14.49 7.60 19.48
C ASP A 91 15.78 7.94 18.74
N VAL A 92 15.70 8.92 17.84
CA VAL A 92 16.81 9.34 16.98
C VAL A 92 17.05 10.82 17.18
N ARG A 93 18.31 11.17 17.48
CA ARG A 93 18.75 12.55 17.68
C ARG A 93 19.35 13.11 16.39
N PHE A 94 18.77 14.19 15.88
CA PHE A 94 19.30 14.99 14.78
C PHE A 94 19.93 16.26 15.33
N SER A 95 21.26 16.39 15.24
CA SER A 95 21.96 17.61 15.62
C SER A 95 21.60 18.76 14.67
N VAL A 96 21.28 19.93 15.24
CA VAL A 96 20.98 21.13 14.44
C VAL A 96 22.28 21.69 13.88
N ALA A 97 22.36 21.81 12.55
CA ALA A 97 23.55 22.29 11.86
C ALA A 97 23.78 23.80 12.07
N ASP A 98 22.71 24.60 12.07
CA ASP A 98 22.73 26.04 12.36
C ASP A 98 21.75 26.35 13.50
N PRO A 99 22.24 26.40 14.75
CA PRO A 99 21.41 26.70 15.91
C PRO A 99 20.78 28.10 15.86
N GLN A 100 21.48 29.12 15.31
CA GLN A 100 20.96 30.48 15.30
C GLN A 100 19.75 30.58 14.35
N ALA A 101 19.88 30.03 13.14
CA ALA A 101 18.78 30.02 12.18
C ALA A 101 17.59 29.19 12.68
N PHE A 102 17.84 28.06 13.36
CA PHE A 102 16.77 27.24 13.92
C PHE A 102 15.99 27.98 15.00
N LEU A 103 16.68 28.68 15.92
CA LEU A 103 16.04 29.38 17.02
C LEU A 103 15.20 30.58 16.58
N GLN A 104 15.52 31.19 15.43
CA GLN A 104 14.69 32.26 14.87
C GLN A 104 13.26 31.81 14.53
N ALA A 105 13.03 30.49 14.38
CA ALA A 105 11.70 29.94 14.17
C ALA A 105 10.85 29.86 15.45
N PHE A 106 11.44 30.11 16.62
CA PHE A 106 10.78 29.99 17.93
C PHE A 106 10.83 31.33 18.68
N GLU A 107 9.71 31.74 19.23
CA GLU A 107 9.64 32.94 20.06
C GLU A 107 10.07 32.62 21.50
N GLY A 108 10.75 33.56 22.15
CA GLY A 108 11.05 33.46 23.59
C GLY A 108 12.23 32.56 23.98
N ILE A 109 12.98 32.01 23.02
CA ILE A 109 14.19 31.20 23.30
C ILE A 109 15.44 31.98 22.89
N SER A 110 16.30 32.31 23.86
CA SER A 110 17.59 32.93 23.57
C SER A 110 18.66 31.87 23.34
N PRO A 111 19.62 32.06 22.40
CA PRO A 111 20.80 31.21 22.29
C PRO A 111 21.59 31.07 23.60
N ALA A 112 21.51 32.08 24.49
CA ALA A 112 22.15 32.06 25.79
C ALA A 112 21.53 31.03 26.77
N ASP A 113 20.29 30.61 26.53
CA ASP A 113 19.56 29.65 27.38
C ASP A 113 19.91 28.19 27.03
N ILE A 114 20.67 27.97 25.95
CA ILE A 114 20.98 26.63 25.45
C ILE A 114 22.34 26.15 25.95
N ALA A 115 22.31 25.11 26.78
CA ALA A 115 23.51 24.39 27.18
C ALA A 115 23.76 23.19 26.24
N GLY A 116 24.93 23.18 25.58
CA GLY A 116 25.38 22.06 24.77
C GLY A 116 24.88 22.07 23.32
N GLN A 117 24.90 20.91 22.67
CA GLN A 117 24.54 20.78 21.25
C GLN A 117 23.02 20.73 21.08
N LEU A 118 22.46 21.75 20.43
CA LEU A 118 21.04 21.79 20.05
C LEU A 118 20.73 20.63 19.09
N SER A 119 19.70 19.85 19.42
CA SER A 119 19.27 18.70 18.63
C SER A 119 17.76 18.56 18.64
N VAL A 120 17.19 18.03 17.56
CA VAL A 120 15.80 17.60 17.48
C VAL A 120 15.73 16.10 17.68
N VAL A 121 14.89 15.64 18.60
CA VAL A 121 14.67 14.22 18.85
C VAL A 121 13.38 13.79 18.15
N ILE A 122 13.46 12.72 17.36
CA ILE A 122 12.30 12.10 16.73
C ILE A 122 12.12 10.67 17.25
N TRP A 123 10.89 10.19 17.16
CA TRP A 123 10.55 8.79 17.42
C TRP A 123 10.07 8.11 16.13
N THR A 124 10.45 6.85 15.90
CA THR A 124 9.94 6.06 14.77
C THR A 124 9.87 4.57 15.09
N THR A 125 8.88 3.89 14.49
CA THR A 125 8.78 2.43 14.49
C THR A 125 9.32 1.77 13.23
N THR A 126 9.83 2.57 12.28
CA THR A 126 10.32 2.11 10.98
C THR A 126 11.74 2.60 10.70
N PRO A 127 12.77 2.05 11.40
CA PRO A 127 14.16 2.51 11.25
C PRO A 127 14.69 2.49 9.82
N TRP A 128 14.18 1.56 8.99
CA TRP A 128 14.54 1.44 7.58
C TRP A 128 14.16 2.67 6.73
N THR A 129 13.31 3.56 7.23
CA THR A 129 12.93 4.81 6.55
C THR A 129 13.93 5.95 6.78
N LEU A 130 14.80 5.85 7.81
CA LEU A 130 15.75 6.91 8.18
C LEU A 130 16.72 7.31 7.06
N PRO A 131 17.27 6.38 6.24
CA PRO A 131 18.16 6.77 5.13
C PRO A 131 17.48 7.65 4.07
N SER A 132 16.15 7.64 4.01
CA SER A 132 15.35 8.47 3.09
C SER A 132 14.76 9.71 3.78
N ASN A 133 15.20 10.05 5.00
CA ASN A 133 14.75 11.26 5.68
C ASN A 133 15.11 12.51 4.85
N GLN A 134 14.16 13.43 4.71
CA GLN A 134 14.35 14.71 4.00
C GLN A 134 14.13 15.92 4.91
N ALA A 135 13.33 15.77 5.97
CA ALA A 135 12.98 16.83 6.89
C ALA A 135 12.53 16.25 8.24
N VAL A 136 12.50 17.11 9.25
CA VAL A 136 11.77 16.88 10.50
C VAL A 136 10.62 17.89 10.54
N CYS A 137 9.41 17.40 10.80
CA CYS A 137 8.21 18.24 10.87
C CYS A 137 7.88 18.54 12.32
N LEU A 138 7.61 19.81 12.60
CA LEU A 138 7.16 20.31 13.90
C LEU A 138 5.77 20.92 13.73
N HIS A 139 4.94 20.86 14.78
CA HIS A 139 3.65 21.52 14.77
C HIS A 139 3.85 23.04 14.78
N ALA A 140 3.09 23.80 13.99
CA ALA A 140 3.29 25.25 13.84
C ALA A 140 3.04 26.03 15.14
N GLU A 141 2.17 25.51 16.01
CA GLU A 141 1.83 26.10 17.31
C GLU A 141 2.61 25.43 18.47
N LEU A 142 3.69 24.71 18.17
CA LEU A 142 4.53 24.13 19.21
C LEU A 142 5.23 25.28 19.96
N THR A 143 4.76 25.53 21.19
CA THR A 143 5.33 26.51 22.14
C THR A 143 6.42 25.90 22.99
#